data_AF-A0A858CJX6-F1
#
_entry.id   AF-A0A858CJX6-F1
#
_cell.length_a   1.000
_cell.length_b   1.000
_cell.length_c   1.000
_cell.angle_alpha   90.00
_cell.angle_beta   90.00
_cell.angle_gamma   90.00
#
_symmetry.space_group_name_H-M   'P 1'
#
loop_
_entity.id
_entity.type
_entity.pdbx_description
1 polymer ?
#
loop_
_entity_poly.entity_id
_entity_poly.type
_entity_poly.pdbx_seq_one_letter_code
_entity_poly.pdbx_strand_id
1 'polypeptide(L)' 'MRHTLMLNLDEAHASQLDDLRQHFRLKAEDTVRLAIRLTHARFRQKPDVLVPEFKPSAKRDDWYDEDDHMPE' A
#
# COMPACT_ATOMS: atom_id res chain seq x y z
N MET A 1 2.32 -1.32 -18.24
CA MET A 1 3.80 -1.28 -18.34
C MET A 1 4.37 -1.39 -16.94
N ARG A 2 5.36 -2.25 -16.69
CA ARG A 2 6.04 -2.39 -15.39
C ARG A 2 7.38 -1.67 -15.46
N HIS A 3 7.67 -0.82 -14.47
CA HIS A 3 8.96 -0.18 -14.29
C HIS A 3 9.61 -0.76 -13.04
N THR A 4 10.83 -1.27 -13.17
CA THR A 4 11.63 -1.79 -12.05
C THR A 4 12.72 -0.80 -11.74
N LEU A 5 12.85 -0.44 -10.46
CA LEU A 5 13.86 0.48 -9.96
C LEU A 5 14.70 -0.28 -8.91
N MET A 6 16.02 -0.19 -9.02
CA MET A 6 16.94 -0.61 -7.97
C MET A 6 17.25 0.59 -7.08
N LEU A 7 17.07 0.42 -5.77
CA LEU A 7 17.32 1.43 -4.75
C LEU A 7 18.58 1.05 -3.98
N ASN A 8 19.60 1.90 -4.06
CA ASN A 8 20.75 1.83 -3.17
C ASN A 8 20.43 2.64 -1.92
N LEU A 9 20.49 2.00 -0.76
CA LEU A 9 20.28 2.63 0.53
C LEU A 9 21.62 2.72 1.25
N ASP A 10 21.87 3.86 1.89
CA ASP A 10 22.92 3.91 2.90
C ASP A 10 22.50 3.12 4.16
N GLU A 11 23.42 2.97 5.09
CA GLU A 11 23.22 2.19 6.31
C GLU A 11 22.06 2.71 7.17
N ALA A 12 21.90 4.04 7.25
CA ALA A 12 20.83 4.65 8.03
C ALA A 12 19.45 4.31 7.44
N HIS A 13 19.28 4.46 6.13
CA HIS A 13 18.02 4.15 5.46
C HIS A 13 17.75 2.64 5.40
N ALA A 14 18.78 1.81 5.32
CA ALA A 14 18.65 0.36 5.39
C ALA A 14 18.12 -0.09 6.77
N SER A 15 18.64 0.50 7.86
CA SER A 15 18.17 0.22 9.21
C SER A 15 16.70 0.62 9.40
N GLN A 16 16.33 1.83 8.97
CA GLN A 16 14.94 2.30 9.01
C GLN A 16 13.99 1.40 8.21
N LEU A 17 14.44 0.91 7.06
CA LEU A 17 13.66 -0.03 6.26
C LEU A 17 13.45 -1.34 7.02
N ASP A 18 14.46 -1.85 7.74
CA ASP A 18 14.32 -3.08 8.51
C ASP A 18 13.37 -2.93 9.69
N ASP A 19 13.44 -1.80 10.42
CA ASP A 19 12.48 -1.47 11.48
C ASP A 19 11.04 -1.46 10.96
N LEU A 20 10.79 -0.81 9.82
CA LEU A 20 9.48 -0.75 9.19
C LEU A 20 9.02 -2.14 8.72
N ARG A 21 9.92 -2.95 8.16
CA ARG A 21 9.61 -4.32 7.74
C ARG A 21 9.19 -5.17 8.92
N GLN A 22 9.90 -5.09 10.04
CA GLN A 22 9.58 -5.83 11.26
C GLN A 22 8.23 -5.38 11.83
N HIS A 23 7.98 -4.07 11.86
CA HIS A 23 6.74 -3.49 12.37
C HIS A 23 5.51 -3.93 11.57
N PHE A 24 5.55 -3.79 10.25
CA PHE A 24 4.42 -4.13 9.37
C PHE A 24 4.39 -5.61 8.96
N ARG A 25 5.45 -6.37 9.27
CA ARG A 25 5.65 -7.78 8.85
C ARG A 25 5.58 -7.94 7.33
N LEU A 26 6.22 -7.02 6.61
CA LEU A 26 6.23 -6.98 5.15
C LEU A 26 7.62 -7.28 4.58
N LYS A 27 7.66 -7.72 3.31
CA LYS A 27 8.90 -7.79 2.54
C LYS A 27 9.45 -6.38 2.31
N ALA A 28 10.76 -6.27 2.09
CA ALA A 28 11.43 -4.98 1.85
C ALA A 28 10.77 -4.20 0.70
N GLU A 29 10.52 -4.86 -0.44
CA GLU A 29 9.89 -4.23 -1.60
C GLU A 29 8.49 -3.68 -1.29
N ASP A 30 7.65 -4.47 -0.60
CA ASP A 30 6.30 -4.07 -0.24
C ASP A 30 6.30 -2.93 0.79
N THR A 31 7.29 -2.93 1.70
CA THR A 31 7.48 -1.86 2.69
C THR A 31 7.87 -0.55 2.01
N VAL A 32 8.80 -0.58 1.05
CA VAL A 32 9.17 0.59 0.26
C VAL A 32 7.97 1.11 -0.54
N ARG A 33 7.19 0.22 -1.15
CA ARG A 33 5.97 0.60 -1.88
C ARG A 33 4.94 1.25 -0.96
N LEU A 34 4.79 0.75 0.27
CA LEU A 34 3.92 1.34 1.29
C LEU A 34 4.42 2.74 1.70
N ALA A 35 5.71 2.88 1.99
CA ALA A 35 6.32 4.16 2.37
C ALA A 35 6.11 5.23 1.28
N ILE A 36 6.32 4.88 0.01
CA ILE A 36 6.07 5.79 -1.13
C ILE A 36 4.61 6.24 -1.17
N ARG A 37 3.66 5.30 -1.00
CA ARG A 37 2.23 5.62 -0.99
C ARG A 37 1.85 6.55 0.16
N LEU A 38 2.34 6.29 1.36
CA LEU A 38 2.09 7.12 2.53
C LEU A 38 2.64 8.54 2.35
N THR A 39 3.89 8.66 1.87
CA THR A 39 4.51 9.95 1.58
C THR A 39 3.77 10.69 0.47
N HIS A 40 3.37 10.02 -0.61
CA HIS A 40 2.60 10.63 -1.69
C HIS A 40 1.21 11.08 -1.21
N ALA A 41 0.52 10.28 -0.40
CA ALA A 41 -0.76 10.65 0.20
C ALA A 41 -0.62 11.88 1.10
N ARG A 42 0.42 11.92 1.95
CA ARG A 42 0.73 13.06 2.82
C ARG A 42 1.12 14.31 2.03
N PHE A 43 1.81 14.16 0.90
CA PHE A 43 2.13 15.28 0.02
C PHE A 43 0.88 15.86 -0.67
N ARG A 44 -0.06 14.98 -1.07
CA ARG A 44 -1.30 15.37 -1.75
C ARG A 44 -2.37 15.91 -0.81
N GLN A 45 -2.42 15.41 0.42
CA GLN A 45 -3.30 15.92 1.45
C GLN A 45 -2.61 17.14 2.07
N LYS A 46 -3.17 18.33 1.84
CA LYS A 46 -2.72 19.55 2.52
C LYS A 46 -2.53 19.25 4.02
N PRO A 47 -1.45 19.74 4.66
CA PRO A 47 -0.99 19.29 5.98
C PRO A 47 -1.97 19.47 7.15
N ASP A 48 -3.16 20.00 6.93
CA ASP A 48 -4.15 20.30 7.98
C ASP A 48 -5.32 19.31 8.08
N VAL A 49 -5.33 18.22 7.31
CA VAL A 49 -6.44 17.24 7.40
C VAL A 49 -5.89 15.85 7.68
N LEU A 50 -5.82 15.56 8.98
CA LEU A 50 -5.98 14.26 9.64
C LEU A 50 -6.17 13.07 8.70
N VAL A 51 -5.06 12.34 8.53
CA VAL A 51 -4.93 10.91 8.19
C VAL A 51 -6.23 10.21 7.78
N PRO A 52 -6.43 9.86 6.49
CA PRO A 52 -7.46 8.92 6.12
C PRO A 52 -7.08 7.53 6.64
N GLU A 53 -8.00 6.95 7.40
CA GLU A 53 -7.99 5.57 7.86
C GLU A 53 -7.53 4.63 6.74
N PHE A 54 -6.38 3.98 6.94
CA PHE A 54 -5.93 2.90 6.08
C PHE A 54 -6.84 1.69 6.33
N LYS A 55 -7.85 1.50 5.47
CA LYS A 55 -8.58 0.24 5.35
C LYS A 55 -7.88 -0.63 4.32
N PRO A 56 -7.11 -1.67 4.72
CA PRO A 56 -6.60 -2.64 3.77
C PRO A 56 -7.81 -3.38 3.18
N SER A 57 -8.17 -3.04 1.94
CA SER A 57 -9.16 -3.80 1.19
C SER A 57 -8.56 -5.17 0.86
N ALA A 58 -8.75 -6.12 1.76
CA ALA A 58 -8.77 -7.54 1.42
C ALA A 58 -10.18 -7.88 0.94
N LYS A 59 -10.53 -7.42 -0.28
CA LYS A 59 -11.61 -8.02 -1.04
C LYS A 59 -11.19 -8.12 -2.49
N ARG A 60 -10.83 -9.34 -2.88
CA ARG A 60 -11.35 -9.98 -4.09
C ARG A 60 -11.06 -11.47 -4.01
N ASP A 61 -12.13 -12.23 -3.87
CA ASP A 61 -12.32 -13.52 -4.54
C ASP A 61 -13.80 -13.60 -4.91
N ASP A 62 -14.08 -13.07 -6.10
CA ASP A 62 -14.91 -13.65 -7.16
C ASP A 62 -15.89 -14.75 -6.75
N TRP A 63 -17.19 -14.42 -6.61
CA TRP A 63 -18.26 -15.40 -6.83
C TRP A 63 -19.44 -14.73 -7.57
N TYR A 64 -19.48 -15.03 -8.87
CA TYR A 64 -20.60 -15.07 -9.82
C TYR A 64 -21.51 -13.84 -9.97
N ASP A 65 -21.29 -13.11 -11.06
CA ASP A 65 -22.38 -12.61 -11.89
C ASP A 65 -23.13 -13.84 -12.43
N GLU A 66 -24.35 -14.07 -11.96
CA GLU A 66 -25.33 -14.82 -12.72
C GLU A 66 -26.66 -14.07 -12.61
N ASP A 67 -27.04 -13.47 -13.73
CA ASP A 67 -28.40 -13.11 -14.10
C ASP A 67 -29.39 -14.15 -13.56
N ASP A 68 -30.35 -13.71 -12.73
CA ASP A 68 -31.76 -14.10 -12.84
C ASP A 68 -32.54 -13.59 -11.63
N HIS A 69 -33.13 -12.40 -11.75
CA HIS A 69 -34.33 -12.07 -10.99
C HIS A 69 -35.30 -11.24 -11.83
N MET A 70 -36.00 -11.93 -12.73
CA MET A 70 -37.42 -11.69 -13.01
C MET A 70 -38.11 -13.04 -13.16
N PRO A 71 -39.27 -13.24 -12.50
CA PRO A 71 -40.52 -12.98 -13.22
C PRO A 71 -41.65 -12.37 -12.35
N GLU A 72 -42.75 -12.07 -13.06
CA GLU A 72 -43.99 -11.39 -12.67
C GLU A 72 -44.81 -12.00 -11.51
#